data_AF-A0A1J5KWA2-F1
#
_entry.id   AF-A0A1J5KWA2-F1
#
_cell.length_a   1.000
_cell.length_b   1.000
_cell.length_c   1.000
_cell.angle_alpha   90.00
_cell.angle_beta   90.00
_cell.angle_gamma   90.00
#
_symmetry.space_group_name_H-M   'P 1'
#
loop_
_entity.id
_entity.type
_entity.pdbx_description
1 polymer ?
#
loop_
_entity_poly.entity_id
_entity_poly.type
_entity_poly.pdbx_seq_one_letter_code
_entity_poly.pdbx_strand_id
1 'polypeptide(L)'
;MKLRLAFVMCLILSSKVFAGANIWASIPFIKGADLCQYKQAFSQTRNEYMQEMVSMASELMQSGAKGSEAMQMMTTFDALYDKNLALAKSGKYLDVTLENTLKGYLDQYYRDIPVTDRKINFKHINNIGTIVTAASAGQRAGYLPSDAYDILDFVAYGSYAYAPNCRGNIDVTLTLVGPRGSTSTYKALGKPDRVMSKIASKIFEDFQRTKFPSKLDLGHKTITLLGATNRSVAKVTSIRQAKRACKSLGGRLPRAQELEDISAYGDWNGGVSIGRSIWAIDGYGSGDMVYHPLLMNPSPVRRTTEINAKVYNYYCVK
;
A
#
# COMPACT_ATOMS: atom_id res chain seq x y z
N MET A 1 -17.95 44.96 -34.97
CA MET A 1 -17.75 44.67 -33.53
C MET A 1 -17.77 43.16 -33.34
N LYS A 2 -16.59 42.52 -33.21
CA LYS A 2 -16.47 41.05 -33.11
C LYS A 2 -16.38 40.63 -31.64
N LEU A 3 -17.37 39.86 -31.21
CA LEU A 3 -17.44 39.18 -29.91
C LEU A 3 -16.38 38.07 -29.87
N ARG A 4 -15.44 38.11 -28.93
CA ARG A 4 -14.54 36.97 -28.63
C ARG A 4 -14.91 36.42 -27.25
N LEU A 5 -15.68 35.34 -27.26
CA LEU A 5 -15.96 34.51 -26.10
C LEU A 5 -14.72 33.63 -25.85
N ALA A 6 -13.96 33.90 -24.80
CA ALA A 6 -12.88 33.03 -24.36
C ALA A 6 -13.46 31.98 -23.42
N PHE A 7 -13.66 30.77 -23.94
CA PHE A 7 -14.07 29.61 -23.16
C PHE A 7 -12.84 29.05 -22.44
N VAL A 8 -12.65 29.41 -21.17
CA VAL A 8 -11.62 28.81 -20.31
C VAL A 8 -12.09 27.41 -19.91
N MET A 9 -11.61 26.42 -20.64
CA MET A 9 -11.82 25.01 -20.34
C MET A 9 -11.01 24.66 -19.09
N CYS A 10 -11.67 24.64 -17.93
CA CYS A 10 -11.08 24.20 -16.67
C CYS A 10 -10.80 22.70 -16.77
N LEU A 11 -9.54 22.32 -16.95
CA LEU A 11 -9.07 20.94 -16.96
C LEU A 11 -9.14 20.40 -15.53
N ILE A 12 -10.32 19.91 -15.13
CA ILE A 12 -10.46 19.14 -13.91
C ILE A 12 -9.74 17.82 -14.18
N LEU A 13 -8.50 17.67 -13.67
CA LEU A 13 -7.93 16.36 -13.42
C LEU A 13 -8.83 15.66 -12.40
N SER A 14 -9.78 14.89 -12.93
CA SER A 14 -10.56 13.91 -12.19
C SER A 14 -9.60 12.84 -11.73
N SER A 15 -9.03 13.01 -10.53
CA SER A 15 -8.51 11.87 -9.77
C SER A 15 -9.68 10.91 -9.64
N LYS A 16 -9.66 9.81 -10.41
CA LYS A 16 -10.72 8.81 -10.40
C LYS A 16 -10.90 8.33 -8.96
N VAL A 17 -12.03 8.70 -8.37
CA VAL A 17 -12.49 8.11 -7.13
C VAL A 17 -13.04 6.76 -7.52
N PHE A 18 -12.26 5.70 -7.31
CA PHE A 18 -12.76 4.34 -7.49
C PHE A 18 -13.83 4.11 -6.42
N ALA A 19 -15.09 4.00 -6.85
CA ALA A 19 -16.21 3.72 -5.95
C ALA A 19 -16.06 2.33 -5.29
N GLY A 20 -15.39 1.41 -5.98
CA GLY A 20 -14.96 0.09 -5.51
C GLY A 20 -13.98 -0.52 -6.52
N ALA A 21 -13.43 -1.68 -6.18
CA ALA A 21 -12.46 -2.45 -6.93
C ALA A 21 -12.83 -3.94 -6.86
N ASN A 22 -13.56 -4.38 -7.86
CA ASN A 22 -13.79 -5.80 -8.12
C ASN A 22 -12.59 -6.35 -8.90
N ILE A 23 -11.69 -7.01 -8.16
CA ILE A 23 -10.46 -7.57 -8.69
C ILE A 23 -10.71 -9.03 -9.07
N TRP A 24 -10.19 -9.48 -10.21
CA TRP A 24 -10.22 -10.90 -10.54
C TRP A 24 -9.59 -11.74 -9.42
N ALA A 25 -10.30 -12.76 -8.98
CA ALA A 25 -9.86 -13.57 -7.85
C ALA A 25 -8.58 -14.36 -8.16
N SER A 26 -8.32 -14.78 -9.40
CA SER A 26 -7.11 -15.52 -9.73
C SER A 26 -5.98 -14.58 -10.13
N ILE A 27 -4.88 -14.58 -9.37
CA ILE A 27 -3.76 -13.64 -9.59
C ILE A 27 -2.52 -14.42 -9.98
N PRO A 28 -2.17 -14.47 -11.29
CA PRO A 28 -0.96 -15.16 -11.72
C PRO A 28 0.30 -14.40 -11.26
N PHE A 29 1.27 -15.15 -10.76
CA PHE A 29 2.61 -14.65 -10.46
C PHE A 29 3.65 -15.36 -11.30
N ILE A 30 4.57 -14.59 -11.88
CA ILE A 30 5.66 -15.11 -12.71
C ILE A 30 6.98 -15.00 -11.92
N LYS A 31 7.75 -16.08 -11.90
CA LYS A 31 9.10 -16.09 -11.32
C LYS A 31 10.06 -15.31 -12.24
N GLY A 32 10.69 -14.28 -11.69
CA GLY A 32 11.78 -13.53 -12.30
C GLY A 32 13.16 -14.12 -12.00
N ALA A 33 14.20 -13.33 -12.26
CA ALA A 33 15.59 -13.73 -12.04
C ALA A 33 15.93 -13.97 -10.55
N ASP A 34 16.95 -14.78 -10.29
CA ASP A 34 17.57 -14.87 -8.96
C ASP A 34 18.57 -13.70 -8.80
N LEU A 35 18.12 -12.59 -8.21
CA LEU A 35 18.98 -11.41 -8.05
C LEU A 35 20.10 -11.63 -7.02
N CYS A 36 19.97 -12.64 -6.15
CA CYS A 36 21.05 -13.03 -5.25
C CYS A 36 22.19 -13.67 -6.06
N GLN A 37 21.89 -14.67 -6.88
CA GLN A 37 22.90 -15.30 -7.75
C GLN A 37 23.50 -14.30 -8.73
N TYR A 38 22.67 -13.43 -9.32
CA TYR A 38 23.15 -12.35 -10.16
C TYR A 38 24.14 -11.46 -9.40
N LYS A 39 23.78 -11.00 -8.20
CA LYS A 39 24.68 -10.18 -7.39
C LYS A 39 25.97 -10.91 -7.06
N GLN A 40 25.92 -12.18 -6.64
CA GLN A 40 27.12 -12.97 -6.35
C GLN A 40 28.04 -13.06 -7.58
N ALA A 41 27.48 -13.41 -8.74
CA ALA A 41 28.25 -13.58 -9.99
C ALA A 41 28.89 -12.27 -10.50
N PHE A 42 28.26 -11.11 -10.24
CA PHE A 42 28.73 -9.81 -10.74
C PHE A 42 29.40 -8.92 -9.68
N SER A 43 29.30 -9.24 -8.38
CA SER A 43 29.91 -8.44 -7.29
C SER A 43 31.25 -9.00 -6.82
N GLN A 44 31.49 -10.30 -6.97
CA GLN A 44 32.84 -10.83 -6.77
C GLN A 44 33.61 -10.59 -8.07
N THR A 45 34.67 -9.78 -8.01
CA THR A 45 35.67 -9.91 -9.07
C THR A 45 36.22 -11.33 -8.96
N ARG A 46 36.32 -12.05 -10.08
CA ARG A 46 36.76 -13.45 -10.13
C ARG A 46 38.03 -13.74 -9.31
N ASN A 47 38.88 -12.72 -9.12
CA ASN A 47 40.10 -12.80 -8.31
C ASN A 47 39.85 -12.86 -6.79
N GLU A 48 38.86 -12.15 -6.24
CA GLU A 48 38.57 -12.15 -4.80
C GLU A 48 38.03 -13.51 -4.35
N TYR A 49 37.12 -14.10 -5.13
CA TYR A 49 36.59 -15.43 -4.86
C TYR A 49 37.67 -16.52 -4.91
N MET A 50 38.58 -16.41 -5.88
CA MET A 50 39.72 -17.34 -6.01
C MET A 50 40.71 -17.18 -4.86
N GLN A 51 40.98 -15.95 -4.40
CA GLN A 51 41.85 -15.71 -3.25
C GLN A 51 41.24 -16.22 -1.95
N GLU A 52 39.93 -16.06 -1.75
CA GLU A 52 39.21 -16.53 -0.57
C GLU A 52 39.19 -18.08 -0.50
N MET A 53 38.94 -18.76 -1.63
CA MET A 53 39.02 -20.22 -1.71
C MET A 53 40.44 -20.75 -1.44
N VAL A 54 41.47 -20.10 -1.97
CA VAL A 54 42.87 -20.49 -1.75
C VAL A 54 43.30 -20.24 -0.30
N SER A 55 42.82 -19.15 0.32
CA SER A 55 43.08 -18.84 1.73
C SER A 55 42.44 -19.88 2.65
N MET A 56 41.17 -20.22 2.40
CA MET A 56 40.42 -21.19 3.20
C MET A 56 41.04 -22.60 3.08
N ALA A 57 41.46 -23.01 1.87
CA ALA A 57 42.18 -24.26 1.67
C ALA A 57 43.52 -24.29 2.42
N SER A 58 44.25 -23.17 2.46
CA SER A 58 45.54 -23.07 3.16
C SER A 58 45.38 -23.14 4.69
N GLU A 59 44.36 -22.49 5.26
CA GLU A 59 44.08 -22.54 6.70
C GLU A 59 43.64 -23.94 7.17
N LEU A 60 42.87 -24.65 6.35
CA LEU A 60 42.46 -26.03 6.63
C LEU A 60 43.64 -27.01 6.58
N MET A 61 44.58 -26.79 5.66
CA MET A 61 45.83 -27.56 5.58
C MET A 61 46.76 -27.29 6.78
N GLN A 62 46.81 -26.05 7.26
CA GLN A 62 47.64 -25.67 8.42
C GLN A 62 47.06 -26.13 9.76
N SER A 63 45.75 -26.34 9.86
CA SER A 63 45.07 -26.73 11.10
C SER A 63 45.09 -28.25 11.41
N GLY A 64 45.88 -29.05 10.67
CA GLY A 64 46.16 -30.44 11.01
C GLY A 64 45.02 -31.45 10.75
N ALA A 65 44.04 -31.10 9.91
CA ALA A 65 43.02 -32.05 9.47
C ALA A 65 43.66 -33.18 8.65
N LYS A 66 43.28 -34.44 8.90
CA LYS A 66 43.52 -35.53 7.94
C LYS A 66 42.69 -35.20 6.70
N GLY A 67 43.38 -34.66 5.68
CA GLY A 67 42.78 -33.83 4.62
C GLY A 67 41.72 -34.50 3.76
N SER A 68 41.61 -35.83 3.78
CA SER A 68 40.59 -36.58 3.03
C SER A 68 39.21 -36.53 3.68
N GLU A 69 39.08 -36.94 4.95
CA GLU A 69 37.77 -37.09 5.59
C GLU A 69 37.11 -35.76 5.95
N ALA A 70 37.89 -34.76 6.39
CA ALA A 70 37.36 -33.44 6.73
C ALA A 70 36.89 -32.67 5.47
N MET A 71 37.65 -32.74 4.38
CA MET A 71 37.23 -32.17 3.08
C MET A 71 36.03 -32.92 2.51
N GLN A 72 35.96 -34.25 2.68
CA GLN A 72 34.81 -35.03 2.26
C GLN A 72 33.55 -34.69 3.07
N MET A 73 33.69 -34.44 4.37
CA MET A 73 32.58 -33.99 5.22
C MET A 73 32.13 -32.57 4.86
N MET A 74 33.05 -31.63 4.62
CA MET A 74 32.73 -30.28 4.17
C MET A 74 32.07 -30.26 2.78
N THR A 75 32.57 -31.02 1.82
CA THR A 75 31.95 -31.14 0.48
C THR A 75 30.58 -31.83 0.55
N THR A 76 30.38 -32.77 1.49
CA THR A 76 29.07 -33.38 1.73
C THR A 76 28.10 -32.39 2.37
N PHE A 77 28.54 -31.58 3.34
CA PHE A 77 27.70 -30.52 3.93
C PHE A 77 27.34 -29.45 2.92
N ASP A 78 28.29 -29.03 2.08
CA ASP A 78 28.07 -28.06 1.01
C ASP A 78 27.09 -28.62 -0.03
N ALA A 79 27.27 -29.88 -0.46
CA ALA A 79 26.35 -30.56 -1.36
C ALA A 79 24.94 -30.75 -0.75
N LEU A 80 24.84 -31.05 0.56
CA LEU A 80 23.56 -31.13 1.26
C LEU A 80 22.90 -29.76 1.42
N TYR A 81 23.69 -28.72 1.70
CA TYR A 81 23.23 -27.34 1.78
C TYR A 81 22.74 -26.86 0.42
N ASP A 82 23.49 -27.06 -0.65
CA ASP A 82 23.13 -26.75 -2.03
C ASP A 82 21.91 -27.54 -2.49
N LYS A 83 21.81 -28.82 -2.14
CA LYS A 83 20.62 -29.63 -2.42
C LYS A 83 19.40 -29.09 -1.69
N ASN A 84 19.52 -28.76 -0.40
CA ASN A 84 18.44 -28.16 0.39
C ASN A 84 18.06 -26.76 -0.14
N LEU A 85 19.05 -25.98 -0.55
CA LEU A 85 18.87 -24.67 -1.17
C LEU A 85 18.18 -24.80 -2.52
N ALA A 86 18.54 -25.78 -3.35
CA ALA A 86 17.90 -26.06 -4.64
C ALA A 86 16.45 -26.51 -4.46
N LEU A 87 16.17 -27.36 -3.46
CA LEU A 87 14.80 -27.77 -3.11
C LEU A 87 13.97 -26.56 -2.65
N ALA A 88 14.52 -25.68 -1.81
CA ALA A 88 13.89 -24.44 -1.38
C ALA A 88 13.73 -23.42 -2.52
N LYS A 89 14.70 -23.34 -3.43
CA LYS A 89 14.71 -22.42 -4.59
C LYS A 89 13.87 -22.88 -5.77
N SER A 90 13.42 -24.14 -5.76
CA SER A 90 12.53 -24.69 -6.78
C SER A 90 11.32 -23.78 -7.00
N GLY A 91 10.88 -23.04 -5.96
CA GLY A 91 9.86 -22.00 -6.07
C GLY A 91 8.48 -22.54 -6.43
N LYS A 92 8.32 -23.87 -6.41
CA LYS A 92 7.08 -24.55 -6.73
C LYS A 92 6.01 -24.07 -5.74
N TYR A 93 4.91 -23.52 -6.26
CA TYR A 93 3.78 -22.98 -5.49
C TYR A 93 4.03 -21.67 -4.73
N LEU A 94 5.20 -21.03 -4.86
CA LEU A 94 5.40 -19.71 -4.26
C LEU A 94 4.43 -18.68 -4.85
N ASP A 95 4.15 -18.79 -6.14
CA ASP A 95 3.12 -18.05 -6.86
C ASP A 95 1.71 -18.20 -6.23
N VAL A 96 1.34 -19.40 -5.76
CA VAL A 96 0.07 -19.66 -5.08
C VAL A 96 0.07 -19.10 -3.65
N THR A 97 1.19 -19.25 -2.94
CA THR A 97 1.38 -18.67 -1.60
C THR A 97 1.25 -17.15 -1.63
N LEU A 98 1.84 -16.50 -2.64
CA LEU A 98 1.77 -15.06 -2.84
C LEU A 98 0.35 -14.57 -3.10
N GLU A 99 -0.40 -15.26 -3.97
CA GLU A 99 -1.80 -14.97 -4.21
C GLU A 99 -2.66 -15.12 -2.93
N ASN A 100 -2.51 -16.23 -2.21
CA ASN A 100 -3.34 -16.53 -1.05
C ASN A 100 -3.01 -15.63 0.14
N THR A 101 -1.73 -15.34 0.39
CA THR A 101 -1.32 -14.43 1.46
C THR A 101 -1.80 -13.01 1.20
N LEU A 102 -1.78 -12.52 -0.05
CA LEU A 102 -2.35 -11.22 -0.41
C LEU A 102 -3.84 -11.14 -0.06
N LYS A 103 -4.64 -12.12 -0.49
CA LYS A 103 -6.08 -12.18 -0.18
C LYS A 103 -6.32 -12.25 1.33
N GLY A 104 -5.57 -13.13 2.00
CA GLY A 104 -5.65 -13.31 3.45
C GLY A 104 -5.37 -12.03 4.24
N TYR A 105 -4.32 -11.29 3.88
CA TYR A 105 -4.01 -10.01 4.53
C TYR A 105 -5.06 -8.94 4.23
N LEU A 106 -5.56 -8.84 2.99
CA LEU A 106 -6.64 -7.88 2.67
C LEU A 106 -7.94 -8.18 3.43
N ASP A 107 -8.33 -9.46 3.51
CA ASP A 107 -9.46 -9.87 4.33
C ASP A 107 -9.21 -9.62 5.81
N GLN A 108 -7.99 -9.81 6.29
CA GLN A 108 -7.61 -9.47 7.66
C GLN A 108 -7.75 -7.97 7.92
N TYR A 109 -7.30 -7.09 7.02
CA TYR A 109 -7.49 -5.65 7.19
C TYR A 109 -8.98 -5.28 7.34
N TYR A 110 -9.86 -5.90 6.57
CA TYR A 110 -11.31 -5.67 6.71
C TYR A 110 -11.94 -6.26 7.98
N ARG A 111 -11.30 -7.25 8.61
CA ARG A 111 -11.71 -7.75 9.94
C ARG A 111 -11.19 -6.86 11.07
N ASP A 112 -9.96 -6.38 10.95
CA ASP A 112 -9.26 -5.61 11.98
C ASP A 112 -9.68 -4.12 11.96
N ILE A 113 -10.04 -3.60 10.80
CA ILE A 113 -10.45 -2.21 10.58
C ILE A 113 -11.93 -2.19 10.17
N PRO A 114 -12.84 -1.72 11.04
CA PRO A 114 -14.26 -1.65 10.70
C PRO A 114 -14.47 -0.62 9.59
N VAL A 115 -15.06 -1.08 8.49
CA VAL A 115 -15.47 -0.22 7.37
C VAL A 115 -16.97 -0.30 7.13
N THR A 116 -17.59 0.83 6.79
CA THR A 116 -19.01 0.90 6.41
C THR A 116 -19.24 0.28 5.03
N ASP A 117 -18.32 0.53 4.10
CA ASP A 117 -18.37 0.01 2.74
C ASP A 117 -17.04 -0.61 2.34
N ARG A 118 -17.09 -1.87 1.92
CA ARG A 118 -15.93 -2.66 1.50
C ARG A 118 -15.63 -2.37 0.04
N LYS A 119 -14.59 -1.56 -0.20
CA LYS A 119 -14.24 -1.14 -1.56
C LYS A 119 -13.45 -2.19 -2.34
N ILE A 120 -12.80 -3.17 -1.73
CA ILE A 120 -12.01 -4.18 -2.46
C ILE A 120 -12.68 -5.54 -2.35
N ASN A 121 -13.01 -6.15 -3.49
CA ASN A 121 -13.64 -7.47 -3.56
C ASN A 121 -12.91 -8.35 -4.57
N PHE A 122 -12.60 -9.59 -4.18
CA PHE A 122 -12.10 -10.61 -5.12
C PHE A 122 -13.29 -11.35 -5.73
N LYS A 123 -13.49 -11.15 -7.05
CA LYS A 123 -14.60 -11.79 -7.77
C LYS A 123 -14.14 -13.00 -8.56
N HIS A 124 -14.87 -14.08 -8.36
CA HIS A 124 -14.77 -15.30 -9.16
C HIS A 124 -15.77 -15.22 -10.33
N ILE A 125 -15.27 -15.25 -11.55
CA ILE A 125 -16.11 -15.29 -12.77
C ILE A 125 -16.45 -16.74 -13.13
N ASN A 126 -15.57 -17.67 -12.76
CA ASN A 126 -15.75 -19.09 -13.03
C ASN A 126 -16.80 -19.70 -12.08
N ASN A 127 -17.53 -20.71 -12.56
CA ASN A 127 -18.45 -21.50 -11.74
C ASN A 127 -17.70 -22.16 -10.57
N ILE A 128 -18.34 -22.24 -9.41
CA ILE A 128 -17.81 -22.91 -8.22
C ILE A 128 -17.29 -24.33 -8.49
N GLY A 129 -17.97 -25.11 -9.34
CA GLY A 129 -17.53 -26.45 -9.73
C GLY A 129 -16.16 -26.43 -10.43
N THR A 130 -15.96 -25.50 -11.37
CA THR A 130 -14.68 -25.30 -12.06
C THR A 130 -13.57 -24.89 -11.09
N ILE A 131 -13.90 -24.05 -10.11
CA ILE A 131 -12.95 -23.59 -9.08
C ILE A 131 -12.51 -24.76 -8.20
N VAL A 132 -13.45 -25.55 -7.70
CA VAL A 132 -13.17 -26.71 -6.84
C VAL A 132 -12.37 -27.77 -7.59
N THR A 133 -12.75 -28.08 -8.83
CA THR A 133 -12.03 -29.04 -9.68
C THR A 133 -10.60 -28.56 -9.94
N ALA A 134 -10.40 -27.30 -10.34
CA ALA A 134 -9.07 -26.74 -10.54
C ALA A 134 -8.23 -26.80 -9.26
N ALA A 135 -8.80 -26.43 -8.11
CA ALA A 135 -8.13 -26.49 -6.82
C ALA A 135 -7.72 -27.93 -6.44
N SER A 136 -8.60 -28.91 -6.64
CA SER A 136 -8.30 -30.33 -6.38
C SER A 136 -7.18 -30.87 -7.27
N ALA A 137 -7.01 -30.32 -8.48
CA ALA A 137 -5.95 -30.64 -9.42
C ALA A 137 -4.66 -29.82 -9.19
N GLY A 138 -4.61 -28.96 -8.16
CA GLY A 138 -3.47 -28.07 -7.90
C GLY A 138 -3.31 -26.96 -8.95
N GLN A 139 -4.39 -26.58 -9.63
CA GLN A 139 -4.43 -25.59 -10.70
C GLN A 139 -5.23 -24.35 -10.30
N ARG A 140 -4.99 -23.22 -10.99
CA ARG A 140 -5.81 -22.01 -10.88
C ARG A 140 -7.00 -22.11 -11.84
N ALA A 141 -8.15 -21.57 -11.42
CA ALA A 141 -9.28 -21.34 -12.32
C ALA A 141 -8.95 -20.17 -13.26
N GLY A 142 -8.33 -20.47 -14.39
CA GLY A 142 -7.65 -19.48 -15.23
C GLY A 142 -8.43 -18.91 -16.42
N TYR A 143 -9.71 -19.27 -16.61
CA TYR A 143 -10.48 -18.71 -17.71
C TYR A 143 -10.90 -17.26 -17.38
N LEU A 144 -10.50 -16.33 -18.25
CA LEU A 144 -10.87 -14.93 -18.20
C LEU A 144 -11.43 -14.55 -19.59
N PRO A 145 -12.74 -14.30 -19.72
CA PRO A 145 -13.34 -13.99 -21.00
C PRO A 145 -13.00 -12.56 -21.45
N SER A 146 -13.17 -12.24 -22.74
CA SER A 146 -12.82 -10.93 -23.30
C SER A 146 -13.66 -9.77 -22.76
N ASP A 147 -14.86 -10.08 -22.27
CA ASP A 147 -15.84 -9.17 -21.65
C ASP A 147 -15.71 -9.12 -20.12
N ALA A 148 -14.64 -9.66 -19.52
CA ALA A 148 -14.47 -9.74 -18.07
C ALA A 148 -14.57 -8.38 -17.34
N TYR A 149 -14.26 -7.26 -18.01
CA TYR A 149 -14.38 -5.91 -17.45
C TYR A 149 -15.82 -5.41 -17.28
N ASP A 150 -16.82 -6.13 -17.79
CA ASP A 150 -18.23 -5.83 -17.49
C ASP A 150 -18.58 -6.16 -16.02
N ILE A 151 -17.79 -7.04 -15.39
CA ILE A 151 -18.00 -7.53 -14.01
C ILE A 151 -16.84 -7.13 -13.09
N LEU A 152 -15.64 -6.94 -13.66
CA LEU A 152 -14.41 -6.60 -12.96
C LEU A 152 -13.99 -5.15 -13.21
N ASP A 153 -13.49 -4.51 -12.15
CA ASP A 153 -12.81 -3.22 -12.24
C ASP A 153 -11.31 -3.40 -12.52
N PHE A 154 -10.72 -4.53 -12.11
CA PHE A 154 -9.30 -4.79 -12.28
C PHE A 154 -8.97 -6.27 -12.52
N VAL A 155 -7.95 -6.51 -13.33
CA VAL A 155 -7.23 -7.77 -13.45
C VAL A 155 -5.84 -7.59 -12.87
N ALA A 156 -5.43 -8.48 -11.96
CA ALA A 156 -4.14 -8.40 -11.29
C ALA A 156 -3.17 -9.43 -11.85
N TYR A 157 -1.90 -9.07 -11.99
CA TYR A 157 -0.80 -10.02 -12.21
C TYR A 157 0.44 -9.55 -11.46
N GLY A 158 1.34 -10.47 -11.14
CA GLY A 158 2.56 -10.13 -10.44
C GLY A 158 3.80 -10.87 -10.92
N SER A 159 4.94 -10.42 -10.41
CA SER A 159 6.21 -11.11 -10.54
C SER A 159 6.97 -11.10 -9.23
N TYR A 160 7.80 -12.12 -9.02
CA TYR A 160 8.67 -12.19 -7.85
C TYR A 160 10.07 -12.64 -8.23
N ALA A 161 11.08 -12.13 -7.54
CA ALA A 161 12.48 -12.46 -7.73
C ALA A 161 13.14 -12.70 -6.37
N TYR A 162 14.16 -13.56 -6.30
CA TYR A 162 14.96 -13.67 -5.08
C TYR A 162 15.72 -12.36 -4.87
N ALA A 163 15.68 -11.85 -3.64
CA ALA A 163 16.25 -10.55 -3.33
C ALA A 163 17.79 -10.56 -3.44
N PRO A 164 18.40 -9.42 -3.83
CA PRO A 164 19.86 -9.30 -3.94
C PRO A 164 20.59 -9.36 -2.59
N ASN A 165 19.85 -9.42 -1.48
CA ASN A 165 20.43 -9.53 -0.15
C ASN A 165 20.78 -10.97 0.26
N CYS A 166 20.41 -11.98 -0.54
CA CYS A 166 20.70 -13.39 -0.30
C CYS A 166 20.23 -13.94 1.07
N ARG A 167 19.28 -13.28 1.74
CA ARG A 167 18.79 -13.65 3.08
C ARG A 167 17.41 -14.30 3.06
N GLY A 168 17.05 -14.97 1.95
CA GLY A 168 15.75 -15.60 1.77
C GLY A 168 14.57 -14.63 1.58
N ASN A 169 14.85 -13.34 1.35
CA ASN A 169 13.82 -12.38 0.94
C ASN A 169 13.51 -12.53 -0.56
N ILE A 170 12.32 -12.09 -0.94
CA ILE A 170 11.90 -11.92 -2.32
C ILE A 170 11.49 -10.46 -2.55
N ASP A 171 11.79 -9.97 -3.75
CA ASP A 171 11.26 -8.73 -4.30
C ASP A 171 10.03 -9.07 -5.13
N VAL A 172 8.89 -8.46 -4.79
CA VAL A 172 7.61 -8.73 -5.43
C VAL A 172 7.03 -7.46 -6.01
N THR A 173 6.58 -7.56 -7.25
CA THR A 173 5.81 -6.53 -7.95
C THR A 173 4.42 -7.09 -8.27
N LEU A 174 3.37 -6.35 -7.92
CA LEU A 174 1.99 -6.64 -8.27
C LEU A 174 1.42 -5.47 -9.06
N THR A 175 0.77 -5.75 -10.18
CA THR A 175 0.16 -4.75 -11.05
C THR A 175 -1.34 -5.04 -11.16
N LEU A 176 -2.15 -4.02 -10.87
CA LEU A 176 -3.58 -4.01 -11.19
C LEU A 176 -3.77 -3.31 -12.53
N VAL A 177 -4.51 -3.94 -13.44
CA VAL A 177 -4.86 -3.42 -14.77
C VAL A 177 -6.36 -3.17 -14.81
N GLY A 178 -6.75 -1.91 -14.98
CA GLY A 178 -8.15 -1.51 -15.14
C GLY A 178 -8.56 -1.35 -16.61
N PRO A 179 -9.84 -1.06 -16.87
CA PRO A 179 -10.35 -0.82 -18.22
C PRO A 179 -9.55 0.26 -18.95
N ARG A 180 -9.29 0.04 -20.24
CA ARG A 180 -8.48 0.93 -21.10
C ARG A 180 -6.99 1.03 -20.72
N GLY A 181 -6.46 0.03 -20.00
CA GLY A 181 -5.02 -0.13 -19.76
C GLY A 181 -4.45 0.76 -18.65
N SER A 182 -5.28 1.38 -17.80
CA SER A 182 -4.78 2.07 -16.62
C SER A 182 -4.16 1.07 -15.65
N THR A 183 -2.95 1.36 -15.14
CA THR A 183 -2.24 0.46 -14.23
C THR A 183 -1.98 1.07 -12.87
N SER A 184 -1.95 0.24 -11.84
CA SER A 184 -1.50 0.60 -10.49
C SER A 184 -0.58 -0.48 -9.98
N THR A 185 0.67 -0.11 -9.67
CA THR A 185 1.74 -1.06 -9.41
C THR A 185 2.26 -0.91 -7.98
N TYR A 186 2.35 -2.03 -7.29
CA TYR A 186 2.76 -2.14 -5.90
C TYR A 186 4.01 -3.01 -5.80
N LYS A 187 5.03 -2.52 -5.09
CA LYS A 187 6.27 -3.26 -4.84
C LYS A 187 6.55 -3.43 -3.38
N ALA A 188 7.11 -4.58 -3.01
CA ALA A 188 7.59 -4.86 -1.67
C ALA A 188 8.73 -5.88 -1.65
N LEU A 189 9.64 -5.68 -0.70
CA LEU A 189 10.71 -6.59 -0.36
C LEU A 189 10.43 -7.23 1.01
N GLY A 190 10.54 -8.55 1.12
CA GLY A 190 10.34 -9.25 2.39
C GLY A 190 10.43 -10.76 2.27
N LYS A 191 10.16 -11.46 3.38
CA LYS A 191 10.07 -12.92 3.36
C LYS A 191 8.81 -13.39 2.60
N PRO A 192 8.86 -14.55 1.92
CA PRO A 192 7.74 -15.11 1.18
C PRO A 192 6.39 -15.13 1.90
N ASP A 193 6.39 -15.44 3.20
CA ASP A 193 5.18 -15.58 4.04
C ASP A 193 4.54 -14.24 4.43
N ARG A 194 5.29 -13.12 4.35
CA ARG A 194 4.85 -11.80 4.86
C ARG A 194 4.98 -10.66 3.88
N VAL A 195 5.68 -10.82 2.76
CA VAL A 195 5.92 -9.71 1.81
C VAL A 195 4.59 -9.11 1.31
N MET A 196 3.55 -9.94 1.19
CA MET A 196 2.22 -9.51 0.75
C MET A 196 1.48 -8.65 1.75
N SER A 197 1.81 -8.65 3.05
CA SER A 197 1.16 -7.75 4.01
C SER A 197 1.44 -6.27 3.70
N LYS A 198 2.65 -5.98 3.19
CA LYS A 198 3.06 -4.63 2.75
C LYS A 198 2.32 -4.20 1.50
N ILE A 199 2.12 -5.12 0.54
CA ILE A 199 1.37 -4.85 -0.69
C ILE A 199 -0.12 -4.68 -0.36
N ALA A 200 -0.68 -5.56 0.47
CA ALA A 200 -2.05 -5.48 0.96
C ALA A 200 -2.33 -4.15 1.68
N SER A 201 -1.43 -3.69 2.57
CA SER A 201 -1.55 -2.37 3.24
C SER A 201 -1.66 -1.24 2.23
N LYS A 202 -0.77 -1.21 1.23
CA LYS A 202 -0.77 -0.16 0.19
C LYS A 202 -2.05 -0.18 -0.65
N ILE A 203 -2.51 -1.37 -1.05
CA ILE A 203 -3.77 -1.52 -1.78
C ILE A 203 -4.95 -1.06 -0.93
N PHE A 204 -5.02 -1.52 0.32
CA PHE A 204 -6.06 -1.12 1.26
C PHE A 204 -6.08 0.41 1.44
N GLU A 205 -4.92 1.03 1.66
CA GLU A 205 -4.78 2.49 1.75
C GLU A 205 -5.20 3.22 0.47
N ASP A 206 -4.84 2.68 -0.69
CA ASP A 206 -5.15 3.31 -1.95
C ASP A 206 -6.64 3.31 -2.27
N PHE A 207 -7.35 2.22 -2.00
CA PHE A 207 -8.78 2.12 -2.29
C PHE A 207 -9.67 2.56 -1.12
N GLN A 208 -9.35 2.15 0.10
CA GLN A 208 -10.23 2.35 1.26
C GLN A 208 -10.14 3.76 1.83
N ARG A 209 -8.93 4.33 1.93
CA ARG A 209 -8.70 5.62 2.60
C ARG A 209 -9.55 6.74 2.01
N THR A 210 -10.04 7.63 2.86
CA THR A 210 -10.77 8.83 2.47
C THR A 210 -10.01 9.61 1.41
N LYS A 211 -10.68 9.86 0.28
CA LYS A 211 -10.18 10.69 -0.82
C LYS A 211 -10.90 12.03 -0.80
N PHE A 212 -10.22 13.05 -1.28
CA PHE A 212 -10.80 14.39 -1.42
C PHE A 212 -10.92 14.77 -2.91
N PRO A 213 -12.00 15.43 -3.32
CA PRO A 213 -13.19 15.72 -2.51
C PRO A 213 -14.05 14.46 -2.27
N SER A 214 -14.76 14.42 -1.15
CA SER A 214 -15.76 13.38 -0.82
C SER A 214 -16.98 13.98 -0.14
N LYS A 215 -18.13 13.33 -0.27
CA LYS A 215 -19.35 13.67 0.46
C LYS A 215 -19.48 12.72 1.63
N LEU A 216 -19.71 13.27 2.82
CA LEU A 216 -19.95 12.52 4.03
C LEU A 216 -21.34 12.86 4.54
N ASP A 217 -22.16 11.84 4.75
CA ASP A 217 -23.46 11.98 5.37
C ASP A 217 -23.33 11.81 6.88
N LEU A 218 -23.50 12.91 7.63
CA LEU A 218 -23.49 12.93 9.10
C LEU A 218 -24.89 12.62 9.68
N GLY A 219 -25.81 12.10 8.86
CA GLY A 219 -27.19 11.75 9.20
C GLY A 219 -28.14 12.95 9.25
N HIS A 220 -27.75 14.01 9.97
CA HIS A 220 -28.53 15.25 10.07
C HIS A 220 -28.15 16.28 9.00
N LYS A 221 -27.01 16.09 8.35
CA LYS A 221 -26.48 16.98 7.31
C LYS A 221 -25.43 16.24 6.47
N THR A 222 -25.44 16.49 5.17
CA THR A 222 -24.34 16.11 4.29
C THR A 222 -23.28 17.21 4.26
N ILE A 223 -22.03 16.87 4.52
CA ILE A 223 -20.89 17.76 4.39
C ILE A 223 -19.97 17.31 3.25
N THR A 224 -19.45 18.24 2.47
CA THR A 224 -18.45 17.90 1.44
C THR A 224 -17.06 18.18 1.98
N LEU A 225 -16.25 17.14 2.13
CA LEU A 225 -14.84 17.26 2.44
C LEU A 225 -14.09 17.61 1.15
N LEU A 226 -13.52 18.81 1.08
CA LEU A 226 -12.78 19.29 -0.09
C LEU A 226 -11.28 18.93 -0.01
N GLY A 227 -10.76 18.70 1.19
CA GLY A 227 -9.32 18.61 1.43
C GLY A 227 -8.65 19.98 1.37
N ALA A 228 -7.33 20.01 1.47
CA ALA A 228 -6.52 21.19 1.19
C ALA A 228 -6.32 21.38 -0.33
N THR A 229 -5.54 22.37 -0.74
CA THR A 229 -5.27 22.67 -2.16
C THR A 229 -4.67 21.49 -2.93
N ASN A 230 -3.96 20.59 -2.24
CA ASN A 230 -3.41 19.36 -2.80
C ASN A 230 -4.34 18.13 -2.67
N ARG A 231 -5.62 18.33 -2.35
CA ARG A 231 -6.63 17.27 -2.12
C ARG A 231 -6.22 16.27 -1.03
N SER A 232 -5.62 16.75 0.05
CA SER A 232 -5.24 15.94 1.22
C SER A 232 -5.44 16.72 2.51
N VAL A 233 -5.11 16.12 3.66
CA VAL A 233 -4.91 16.86 4.91
C VAL A 233 -3.55 17.55 4.83
N ALA A 234 -3.54 18.88 4.93
CA ALA A 234 -2.31 19.66 4.85
C ALA A 234 -1.94 20.27 6.21
N LYS A 235 -0.72 20.81 6.29
CA LYS A 235 -0.16 21.48 7.46
C LYS A 235 0.09 22.94 7.14
N VAL A 236 -0.17 23.82 8.10
CA VAL A 236 0.14 25.26 8.03
C VAL A 236 0.74 25.75 9.34
N THR A 237 1.46 26.86 9.28
CA THR A 237 1.94 27.59 10.47
C THR A 237 1.00 28.73 10.87
N SER A 238 0.02 29.07 10.02
CA SER A 238 -0.92 30.17 10.24
C SER A 238 -2.35 29.78 9.88
N ILE A 239 -3.29 29.97 10.82
CA ILE A 239 -4.72 29.68 10.62
C ILE A 239 -5.31 30.55 9.50
N ARG A 240 -4.87 31.81 9.37
CA ARG A 240 -5.28 32.71 8.28
C ARG A 240 -4.89 32.18 6.90
N GLN A 241 -3.76 31.48 6.78
CA GLN A 241 -3.38 30.85 5.52
C GLN A 241 -4.34 29.70 5.18
N ALA A 242 -4.66 28.84 6.15
CA ALA A 242 -5.63 27.76 5.95
C ALA A 242 -7.04 28.28 5.62
N LYS A 243 -7.52 29.33 6.32
CA LYS A 243 -8.81 29.99 6.00
C LYS A 243 -8.84 30.50 4.55
N ARG A 244 -7.78 31.18 4.10
CA ARG A 244 -7.66 31.66 2.71
C ARG A 244 -7.63 30.52 1.70
N ALA A 245 -6.87 29.46 1.98
CA ALA A 245 -6.83 28.27 1.14
C ALA A 245 -8.22 27.64 1.00
N CYS A 246 -8.95 27.46 2.10
CA CYS A 246 -10.32 26.94 2.03
C CYS A 246 -11.29 27.85 1.29
N LYS A 247 -11.19 29.17 1.50
CA LYS A 247 -12.00 30.14 0.76
C LYS A 247 -11.73 30.08 -0.75
N SER A 248 -10.47 29.90 -1.18
CA SER A 248 -10.13 29.73 -2.60
C SER A 248 -10.70 28.46 -3.23
N LEU A 249 -10.96 27.43 -2.41
CA LEU A 249 -11.63 26.20 -2.84
C LEU A 249 -13.17 26.30 -2.78
N GLY A 250 -13.71 27.47 -2.43
CA GLY A 250 -15.16 27.67 -2.28
C GLY A 250 -15.75 27.01 -1.03
N GLY A 251 -14.91 26.75 -0.02
CA GLY A 251 -15.30 26.18 1.27
C GLY A 251 -14.77 26.99 2.45
N ARG A 252 -14.73 26.36 3.62
CA ARG A 252 -14.24 26.93 4.88
C ARG A 252 -13.51 25.87 5.70
N LEU A 253 -12.92 26.28 6.81
CA LEU A 253 -12.44 25.33 7.81
C LEU A 253 -13.63 24.64 8.49
N PRO A 254 -13.47 23.40 8.96
CA PRO A 254 -14.48 22.71 9.75
C PRO A 254 -14.68 23.43 11.09
N ARG A 255 -15.91 23.42 11.60
CA ARG A 255 -16.19 23.79 13.00
C ARG A 255 -15.72 22.68 13.94
N ALA A 256 -15.59 22.98 15.23
CA ALA A 256 -15.19 21.98 16.23
C ALA A 256 -16.09 20.73 16.20
N GLN A 257 -17.42 20.91 16.19
CA GLN A 257 -18.36 19.79 16.12
C GLN A 257 -18.21 18.99 14.83
N GLU A 258 -18.13 19.67 13.67
CA GLU A 258 -17.94 18.99 12.38
C GLU A 258 -16.64 18.17 12.37
N LEU A 259 -15.58 18.68 13.00
CA LEU A 259 -14.30 17.98 13.11
C LEU A 259 -14.43 16.68 13.93
N GLU A 260 -15.15 16.72 15.06
CA GLU A 260 -15.42 15.54 15.90
C GLU A 260 -16.32 14.53 15.17
N ASP A 261 -17.40 15.01 14.55
CA ASP A 261 -18.34 14.18 13.78
C ASP A 261 -17.61 13.48 12.62
N ILE A 262 -16.81 14.22 11.84
CA ILE A 262 -16.00 13.66 10.74
C ILE A 262 -14.96 12.67 11.28
N SER A 263 -14.40 12.92 12.46
CA SER A 263 -13.43 12.02 13.08
C SER A 263 -14.06 10.70 13.54
N ALA A 264 -15.34 10.69 13.90
CA ALA A 264 -16.03 9.47 14.33
C ALA A 264 -16.11 8.42 13.20
N TYR A 265 -16.16 8.85 11.94
CA TYR A 265 -16.10 7.95 10.77
C TYR A 265 -14.69 7.40 10.53
N GLY A 266 -13.65 8.12 10.97
CA GLY A 266 -12.25 7.75 10.77
C GLY A 266 -11.80 7.77 9.30
N ASP A 267 -10.52 7.50 9.08
CA ASP A 267 -9.87 7.64 7.77
C ASP A 267 -10.34 6.63 6.69
N TRP A 268 -11.16 5.65 7.07
CA TRP A 268 -11.54 4.51 6.23
C TRP A 268 -13.01 4.52 5.80
N ASN A 269 -13.83 5.41 6.38
CA ASN A 269 -15.27 5.52 6.11
C ASN A 269 -15.67 6.88 5.55
N GLY A 270 -14.76 7.54 4.83
CA GLY A 270 -14.99 8.87 4.28
C GLY A 270 -14.75 10.00 5.30
N GLY A 271 -14.39 9.69 6.54
CA GLY A 271 -14.00 10.65 7.56
C GLY A 271 -12.52 10.99 7.58
N VAL A 272 -12.08 11.73 8.60
CA VAL A 272 -10.68 12.10 8.83
C VAL A 272 -10.38 12.02 10.31
N SER A 273 -9.50 11.12 10.71
CA SER A 273 -9.15 10.95 12.12
C SER A 273 -8.34 12.15 12.61
N ILE A 274 -8.77 12.78 13.72
CA ILE A 274 -8.04 13.92 14.30
C ILE A 274 -6.75 13.51 15.03
N GLY A 275 -6.71 12.28 15.54
CA GLY A 275 -5.58 11.75 16.31
C GLY A 275 -5.18 12.66 17.47
N ARG A 276 -3.88 12.83 17.68
CA ARG A 276 -3.31 13.73 18.72
C ARG A 276 -2.84 15.08 18.16
N SER A 277 -3.14 15.37 16.90
CA SER A 277 -2.67 16.57 16.23
C SER A 277 -3.56 17.77 16.52
N ILE A 278 -3.02 18.97 16.35
CA ILE A 278 -3.75 20.22 16.55
C ILE A 278 -4.34 20.67 15.22
N TRP A 279 -5.62 21.02 15.20
CA TRP A 279 -6.37 21.30 13.98
C TRP A 279 -6.82 22.75 13.89
N ALA A 280 -6.66 23.34 12.70
CA ALA A 280 -7.25 24.63 12.39
C ALA A 280 -8.77 24.48 12.21
N ILE A 281 -9.55 25.28 12.95
CA ILE A 281 -11.01 25.25 12.88
C ILE A 281 -11.59 26.63 12.58
N ASP A 282 -12.82 26.63 12.09
CA ASP A 282 -13.67 27.82 12.05
C ASP A 282 -14.39 27.93 13.39
N GLY A 283 -13.87 28.79 14.28
CA GLY A 283 -14.39 28.96 15.64
C GLY A 283 -15.32 30.17 15.78
N TYR A 284 -16.23 30.10 16.74
CA TYR A 284 -17.04 31.24 17.17
C TYR A 284 -16.25 32.08 18.17
N GLY A 285 -15.75 33.24 17.73
CA GLY A 285 -15.01 34.17 18.59
C GLY A 285 -14.09 35.12 17.81
N SER A 286 -13.63 36.16 18.48
CA SER A 286 -12.66 37.11 17.94
C SER A 286 -11.24 36.52 17.93
N GLY A 287 -10.86 35.74 16.91
CA GLY A 287 -9.48 35.26 16.78
C GLY A 287 -9.26 34.04 15.89
N ASP A 288 -8.00 33.61 15.85
CA ASP A 288 -7.61 32.35 15.21
C ASP A 288 -7.74 31.21 16.24
N MET A 289 -8.68 30.32 15.97
CA MET A 289 -9.07 29.22 16.85
C MET A 289 -8.55 27.89 16.32
N VAL A 290 -8.29 26.98 17.26
CA VAL A 290 -7.84 25.61 16.97
C VAL A 290 -8.56 24.60 17.83
N TYR A 291 -8.51 23.34 17.40
CA TYR A 291 -8.94 22.19 18.17
C TYR A 291 -7.71 21.39 18.64
N HIS A 292 -7.61 21.16 19.94
CA HIS A 292 -6.51 20.44 20.57
C HIS A 292 -7.03 19.17 21.30
N PRO A 293 -6.91 17.97 20.70
CA PRO A 293 -7.52 16.74 21.22
C PRO A 293 -7.08 16.35 22.64
N LEU A 294 -5.89 16.78 23.07
CA LEU A 294 -5.35 16.48 24.40
C LEU A 294 -5.76 17.47 25.50
N LEU A 295 -6.48 18.56 25.19
CA LEU A 295 -6.82 19.61 26.15
C LEU A 295 -8.33 19.72 26.36
N MET A 296 -8.99 18.62 26.74
CA MET A 296 -10.47 18.56 26.81
C MET A 296 -11.10 19.49 27.86
N ASN A 297 -10.40 19.83 28.94
CA ASN A 297 -10.93 20.66 30.03
C ASN A 297 -10.35 22.10 29.97
N PRO A 298 -11.16 23.18 29.99
CA PRO A 298 -12.63 23.23 29.99
C PRO A 298 -13.26 22.97 28.60
N SER A 299 -12.47 22.95 27.54
CA SER A 299 -12.91 22.62 26.17
C SER A 299 -11.72 22.20 25.33
N PRO A 300 -11.81 21.36 24.29
CA PRO A 300 -10.72 21.13 23.34
C PRO A 300 -10.42 22.34 22.42
N VAL A 301 -11.29 23.36 22.40
CA VAL A 301 -11.12 24.54 21.56
C VAL A 301 -10.27 25.60 22.27
N ARG A 302 -9.20 26.05 21.60
CA ARG A 302 -8.25 27.03 22.14
C ARG A 302 -7.97 28.15 21.13
N ARG A 303 -7.59 29.32 21.64
CA ARG A 303 -6.93 30.36 20.84
C ARG A 303 -5.50 29.91 20.53
N THR A 304 -4.97 30.30 19.37
CA THR A 304 -3.55 30.02 19.04
C THR A 304 -2.57 30.60 20.06
N THR A 305 -2.92 31.66 20.78
CA THR A 305 -2.09 32.26 21.84
C THR A 305 -2.07 31.47 23.14
N GLU A 306 -3.06 30.61 23.37
CA GLU A 306 -3.19 29.79 24.59
C GLU A 306 -2.38 28.49 24.49
N ILE A 307 -1.81 28.21 23.32
CA ILE A 307 -1.08 26.99 23.03
C ILE A 307 0.24 27.31 22.33
N ASN A 308 1.32 26.61 22.68
CA ASN A 308 2.61 26.82 22.05
C ASN A 308 2.77 25.96 20.78
N ALA A 309 1.78 26.00 19.89
CA ALA A 309 1.77 25.20 18.68
C ALA A 309 2.33 25.98 17.49
N LYS A 310 3.22 25.35 16.72
CA LYS A 310 3.82 25.95 15.52
C LYS A 310 3.20 25.44 14.21
N VAL A 311 2.52 24.31 14.25
CA VAL A 311 1.98 23.63 13.07
C VAL A 311 0.57 23.15 13.37
N TYR A 312 -0.32 23.37 12.42
CA TYR A 312 -1.74 23.03 12.49
C TYR A 312 -2.13 22.20 11.27
N ASN A 313 -2.81 21.09 11.49
CA ASN A 313 -3.44 20.33 10.42
C ASN A 313 -4.72 21.02 9.97
N TYR A 314 -5.05 20.92 8.70
CA TYR A 314 -6.32 21.39 8.18
C TYR A 314 -6.77 20.62 6.94
N TYR A 315 -8.09 20.60 6.75
CA TYR A 315 -8.76 20.30 5.49
C TYR A 315 -9.94 21.27 5.37
N CYS A 316 -10.45 21.43 4.15
CA CYS A 316 -11.55 22.33 3.89
C CYS A 316 -12.86 21.54 3.76
N VAL A 317 -13.96 22.15 4.18
CA VAL A 317 -15.30 21.59 4.09
C VAL A 317 -16.27 22.58 3.43
N LYS A 318 -17.37 22.06 2.88
CA LYS A 318 -18.46 22.83 2.30
C LYS A 318 -19.81 22.26 2.74
#